data_AF-H9MD23-F1
#
_entry.id   AF-H9MD23-F1
#
_cell.length_a   1.000
_cell.length_b   1.000
_cell.length_c   1.000
_cell.angle_alpha   90.00
_cell.angle_beta   90.00
_cell.angle_gamma   90.00
#
_symmetry.space_group_name_H-M   'P 1'
#
loop_
_entity.id
_entity.type
_entity.pdbx_description
1 polymer ?
#
loop_
_entity_poly.entity_id
_entity_poly.type
_entity_poly.pdbx_seq_one_letter_code
_entity_poly.pdbx_strand_id
1 'polypeptide(L)' 'GVEKMAKLLLEKEVLHQDDLVQVLGERPYKSKEPTNYDRFKQGFQIGDVGEDGTAQNDKEDNVSSEA' A
#
# COMPACT_ATOMS: atom_id res chain seq x y z
N GLY A 1 8.31 4.19 -19.08
CA GLY A 1 7.63 3.68 -17.87
C GLY A 1 6.47 2.78 -18.23
N VAL A 2 5.43 3.35 -18.84
CA VAL A 2 4.15 2.65 -19.12
C VAL A 2 4.31 1.36 -19.95
N GLU A 3 5.07 1.39 -21.04
CA GLU A 3 5.28 0.20 -21.88
C GLU A 3 5.91 -0.98 -21.11
N LYS A 4 6.89 -0.69 -20.23
CA LYS A 4 7.54 -1.73 -19.43
C LYS A 4 6.57 -2.33 -18.41
N MET A 5 5.73 -1.51 -17.79
CA MET A 5 4.69 -2.00 -16.88
C MET A 5 3.65 -2.86 -17.60
N ALA A 6 3.21 -2.43 -18.79
CA ALA A 6 2.24 -3.18 -19.58
C ALA A 6 2.78 -4.57 -19.96
N LYS A 7 4.06 -4.67 -20.36
CA LYS A 7 4.72 -5.96 -20.61
C LYS A 7 4.79 -6.82 -19.36
N LEU A 8 5.16 -6.21 -18.23
CA LEU A 8 5.26 -6.93 -16.95
C LEU A 8 3.89 -7.44 -16.48
N LEU A 9 2.79 -6.71 -16.76
CA LEU A 9 1.41 -7.14 -16.49
C LEU A 9 0.95 -8.32 -17.36
N LEU A 10 1.50 -8.45 -18.57
CA LEU A 10 1.22 -9.62 -19.42
C LEU A 10 1.92 -10.89 -18.87
N GLU A 11 3.06 -10.73 -18.17
CA GLU A 11 3.80 -11.81 -17.54
C GLU A 11 3.30 -12.14 -16.13
N LYS A 12 3.01 -11.11 -15.34
CA LYS A 12 2.48 -11.16 -13.97
C LYS A 12 1.10 -10.51 -13.96
N GLU A 13 0.07 -11.29 -13.68
CA GLU A 13 -1.32 -10.79 -13.63
C GLU A 13 -1.49 -9.58 -12.70
N VAL A 14 -0.68 -9.48 -11.64
CA VAL A 14 -0.67 -8.37 -10.67
C VAL A 14 0.76 -7.89 -10.45
N LEU A 15 0.94 -6.56 -10.47
CA LEU A 15 2.18 -5.90 -10.06
C LEU A 15 2.05 -5.36 -8.64
N HIS A 16 2.96 -5.76 -7.76
CA HIS A 16 3.04 -5.22 -6.41
C HIS A 16 3.90 -3.94 -6.41
N GLN A 17 3.85 -3.18 -5.32
CA GLN A 17 4.58 -1.92 -5.22
C GLN A 17 6.09 -2.07 -5.44
N ASP A 18 6.68 -3.20 -5.05
CA ASP A 18 8.11 -3.50 -5.28
C ASP A 18 8.42 -3.64 -6.79
N ASP A 19 7.51 -4.23 -7.59
CA ASP A 19 7.63 -4.30 -9.05
C ASP A 19 7.56 -2.89 -9.68
N LEU A 20 6.68 -2.03 -9.14
CA LEU A 20 6.54 -0.65 -9.60
C LEU A 20 7.80 0.17 -9.31
N VAL A 21 8.38 0.03 -8.12
CA VAL A 21 9.64 0.70 -7.75
C VAL A 21 10.79 0.22 -8.65
N GLN A 22 10.85 -1.07 -9.01
CA GLN A 22 11.86 -1.57 -9.94
C GLN A 22 11.75 -0.92 -11.34
N VAL A 23 10.53 -0.70 -11.83
CA VAL A 23 10.29 -0.19 -13.19
C VAL A 23 10.32 1.34 -13.26
N LEU A 24 9.81 2.02 -12.24
CA LEU A 24 9.60 3.47 -12.20
C LEU A 24 10.58 4.21 -11.27
N GLY A 25 11.28 3.51 -10.40
CA GLY A 25 12.07 4.09 -9.32
C GLY A 25 11.23 4.46 -8.09
N GLU A 26 11.88 5.09 -7.11
CA GLU A 26 11.24 5.56 -5.88
C GLU A 26 10.16 6.60 -6.16
N ARG A 27 9.08 6.57 -5.37
CA ARG A 27 8.00 7.57 -5.50
C ARG A 27 8.55 8.96 -5.14
N PRO A 28 8.44 9.96 -6.02
CA PRO A 28 9.05 11.27 -5.80
C PRO A 28 8.37 12.09 -4.69
N TYR A 29 7.18 11.69 -4.24
CA TYR A 29 6.45 12.35 -3.17
C TYR A 29 5.98 11.33 -2.13
N LYS A 30 6.32 11.59 -0.86
CA LYS A 30 5.84 10.82 0.29
C LYS A 30 4.65 11.53 0.93
N SER A 31 3.68 10.76 1.38
CA SER A 31 2.59 11.30 2.20
C SER A 31 3.16 11.76 3.54
N LYS A 32 2.52 12.77 4.15
CA LYS A 32 2.87 13.19 5.52
C LYS A 32 2.49 12.11 6.55
N GLU A 33 1.40 11.41 6.28
CA GLU A 33 0.94 10.29 7.09
C GLU A 33 1.33 8.95 6.45
N PRO A 34 1.61 7.92 7.25
CA PRO A 34 1.94 6.59 6.73
C PRO A 34 0.77 6.03 5.92
N THR A 35 1.09 5.47 4.76
CA THR A 35 0.09 4.79 3.93
C THR A 35 -0.26 3.42 4.52
N ASN A 36 -1.37 2.82 4.07
CA ASN A 36 -1.71 1.44 4.45
C ASN A 36 -0.61 0.45 4.07
N TYR A 37 0.10 0.69 2.96
CA TYR A 37 1.23 -0.15 2.57
C TYR A 37 2.40 -0.03 3.55
N ASP A 38 2.70 1.18 4.02
CA ASP A 38 3.75 1.41 5.01
C ASP A 38 3.42 0.69 6.33
N ARG A 39 2.16 0.79 6.79
CA ARG A 39 1.66 0.08 7.99
C ARG A 39 1.76 -1.43 7.82
N PHE A 40 1.32 -1.97 6.68
CA PHE A 40 1.42 -3.40 6.39
C PHE A 40 2.88 -3.91 6.43
N LYS A 41 3.83 -3.14 5.89
CA LYS A 41 5.27 -3.49 5.93
C LYS A 41 5.87 -3.42 7.33
N GLN A 42 5.33 -2.59 8.22
CA GLN A 42 5.74 -2.54 9.64
C GLN A 42 5.31 -3.81 10.41
N GLY A 43 4.36 -4.57 9.87
CA GLY A 43 3.77 -5.73 10.53
C GLY A 43 2.77 -5.32 11.61
N PHE A 44 2.20 -6.31 12.29
CA PHE A 44 1.30 -6.06 13.41
C PHE A 44 2.11 -5.66 14.65
N GLN A 45 1.81 -4.50 15.22
CA GLN A 45 2.40 -4.05 16.47
C GLN A 45 1.57 -4.61 17.63
N ILE A 46 2.22 -4.85 18.77
CA ILE A 46 1.58 -5.40 19.98
C ILE A 46 0.40 -4.53 20.46
N GLY A 47 0.38 -3.24 20.11
CA GLY A 47 -0.72 -2.31 20.43
C GLY A 47 -1.88 -2.29 19.44
N ASP A 48 -1.77 -2.95 18.27
CA ASP A 48 -2.81 -2.94 17.23
C ASP A 48 -3.90 -4.01 17.47
N VAL A 49 -3.66 -4.88 18.45
CA VAL A 49 -4.57 -5.95 18.86
C VAL A 49 -5.22 -5.55 20.17
N GLY A 50 -6.54 -5.41 20.17
CA GLY A 50 -7.30 -5.15 21.40
C GLY A 50 -7.11 -6.26 22.42
N GLU A 51 -7.44 -5.98 23.69
CA GLU A 51 -7.36 -6.98 24.78
C GLU A 51 -8.17 -8.28 24.49
N ASP A 52 -9.11 -8.23 23.55
CA ASP A 52 -9.93 -9.35 23.08
C ASP A 52 -9.31 -10.17 21.92
N GLY A 53 -8.09 -9.83 21.48
CA GLY A 53 -7.43 -10.50 20.36
C GLY A 53 -7.94 -10.09 18.97
N THR A 54 -8.81 -9.09 18.89
CA THR A 54 -9.30 -8.57 17.60
C THR A 54 -8.48 -7.38 17.13
N ALA A 55 -8.19 -7.32 15.84
CA ALA A 55 -7.56 -6.15 15.22
C ALA A 55 -8.54 -4.99 15.29
N GLN A 56 -8.19 -3.92 16.02
CA GLN A 56 -8.94 -2.68 15.94
C GLN A 56 -8.64 -2.06 14.58
N ASN A 57 -9.59 -2.17 13.64
CA ASN A 57 -9.50 -1.48 12.36
C ASN A 57 -9.53 0.03 12.63
N ASP A 58 -8.35 0.65 12.68
CA ASP A 58 -8.22 2.09 12.63
C ASP A 58 -8.82 2.59 11.31
N LYS A 59 -9.93 3.32 11.46
CA LYS A 59 -10.68 4.10 10.46
C LYS A 59 -10.25 3.90 9.00
N GLU A 60 -11.14 3.28 8.24
CA GLU A 60 -11.22 3.42 6.80
C GLU A 60 -11.46 4.90 6.40
N ASP A 61 -10.43 5.72 6.42
CA ASP A 61 -10.47 7.05 5.79
C ASP A 61 -10.11 6.92 4.30
N ASN A 62 -11.04 6.34 3.54
CA ASN A 62 -11.21 6.70 2.13
C ASN A 62 -12.69 6.59 1.72
N VAL A 63 -13.54 7.40 2.35
CA VAL A 63 -14.70 7.95 1.66
C VAL A 63 -14.20 9.21 0.96
N SER A 64 -13.77 9.08 -0.30
CA SER A 64 -13.81 10.21 -1.22
C SER A 64 -15.29 10.54 -1.47
N SER A 65 -15.86 11.35 -0.59
CA SER A 65 -17.16 11.97 -0.83
C SER A 65 -17.06 12.90 -2.05
N GLU A 66 -17.98 12.67 -2.98
CA GLU A 66 -18.40 13.45 -4.15
C GLU A 66 -17.90 14.90 -4.31
N ALA A 67 -17.59 15.23 -5.57
CA ALA A 67 -18.09 16.44 -6.23
C ALA A 67 -18.45 16.09 -7.70
#